data_AF-A0A7S4JKC2-F1
#
_entry.id   AF-A0A7S4JKC2-F1
#
_cell.length_a   1.000
_cell.length_b   1.000
_cell.length_c   1.000
_cell.angle_alpha   90.00
_cell.angle_beta   90.00
_cell.angle_gamma   90.00
#
_symmetry.space_group_name_H-M   'P 1'
#
loop_
_entity.id
_entity.type
_entity.pdbx_description
1 polymer ?
#
loop_
_entity_poly.entity_id
_entity_poly.type
_entity_poly.pdbx_seq_one_letter_code
_entity_poly.pdbx_strand_id
1 'polypeptide(L)'
;AEVFDHLIRQDIAQFDKIRIGEFISTASADVEQVRVACKESISLGLRNILRLIGYSYVLYDTSPKLTLALSCTIPVVVSAGTMYARLLRNLSKEVQDSTAIEAAMTEEILGNIRTVRSFGSEDKESAEFEERM
;
A
#
# COMPACT_ATOMS: atom_id res chain seq x y z
N ALA A 1 6.77 20.20 23.49
CA ALA A 1 7.85 21.17 23.75
C ALA A 1 8.94 21.05 22.69
N GLU A 2 9.48 19.85 22.44
CA GLU A 2 10.54 19.63 21.43
C GLU A 2 10.15 20.04 20.01
N VAL A 3 8.93 19.73 19.55
CA VAL A 3 8.46 20.14 18.20
C VAL A 3 8.45 21.67 18.04
N PHE A 4 8.07 22.40 19.10
CA PHE A 4 8.03 23.87 19.09
C PHE A 4 9.43 24.48 19.13
N ASP A 5 10.35 23.91 19.91
CA ASP A 5 11.76 24.33 19.93
C ASP A 5 12.46 24.09 18.58
N HIS A 6 12.12 22.97 17.92
CA HIS A 6 12.64 22.67 16.59
C HIS A 6 12.11 23.64 15.51
N LEU A 7 10.82 23.99 15.57
CA LEU A 7 10.19 24.94 14.63
C LEU A 7 10.78 26.35 14.75
N ILE A 8 11.13 26.82 15.95
CA ILE A 8 11.71 28.16 16.16
C ILE A 8 13.16 28.26 15.65
N ARG A 9 13.88 27.13 15.54
CA ARG A 9 15.27 27.08 15.06
C ARG A 9 15.38 26.92 13.54
N GLN A 10 14.26 26.87 12.84
CA GLN A 10 14.20 26.65 11.39
C GLN A 10 14.39 27.97 10.62
N ASP A 11 14.99 27.90 9.44
CA ASP A 11 15.40 29.08 8.65
C ASP A 11 14.18 29.93 8.21
N ILE A 12 14.27 31.25 8.40
CA ILE A 12 13.23 32.24 8.07
C ILE A 12 12.84 32.16 6.57
N ALA A 13 13.77 31.79 5.69
CA ALA A 13 13.51 31.63 4.26
C ALA A 13 12.51 30.50 3.92
N GLN A 14 12.30 29.55 4.83
CA GLN A 14 11.27 28.51 4.67
C GLN A 14 9.88 28.99 5.10
N PHE A 15 9.78 29.93 6.02
CA PHE A 15 8.50 30.49 6.48
C PHE A 15 7.85 31.41 5.44
N ASP A 16 8.64 32.08 4.59
CA ASP A 16 8.11 32.96 3.52
C ASP A 16 7.42 32.19 2.37
N LYS A 17 7.67 30.88 2.22
CA LYS A 17 7.12 30.05 1.15
C LYS A 17 5.88 29.25 1.57
N ILE A 18 5.55 29.22 2.87
CA ILE A 18 4.57 28.29 3.43
C ILE A 18 3.46 29.08 4.14
N ARG A 19 2.18 28.75 3.86
CA ARG A 19 1.05 29.25 4.66
C ARG A 19 1.11 28.64 6.06
N ILE A 20 1.69 29.37 7.01
CA ILE A 20 1.96 28.92 8.39
C ILE A 20 0.72 28.31 9.07
N GLY A 21 -0.48 28.89 8.85
CA GLY A 21 -1.72 28.38 9.42
C GLY A 21 -2.17 27.02 8.86
N GLU A 22 -1.96 26.79 7.56
CA GLU A 22 -2.27 25.51 6.90
C GLU A 22 -1.27 24.43 7.32
N PHE A 23 0.01 24.77 7.40
CA PHE A 23 1.06 23.87 7.88
C PHE A 23 0.83 23.43 9.33
N ILE A 24 0.47 24.35 10.24
CA ILE A 24 0.16 24.02 11.63
C ILE A 24 -1.10 23.14 11.71
N SER A 25 -2.12 23.42 10.90
CA SER A 25 -3.35 22.63 10.84
C SER A 25 -3.06 21.19 10.40
N THR A 26 -2.30 21.01 9.31
CA THR A 26 -1.94 19.68 8.81
C THR A 26 -1.02 18.94 9.78
N ALA A 27 0.02 19.61 10.31
CA ALA A 27 0.90 19.00 11.29
C ALA A 27 0.16 18.57 12.57
N SER A 28 -0.81 19.36 13.03
CA SER A 28 -1.64 19.01 14.19
C SER A 28 -2.58 17.84 13.88
N ALA A 29 -3.16 17.81 12.68
CA ALA A 29 -4.01 16.72 12.21
C ALA A 29 -3.22 15.41 12.11
N ASP A 30 -2.00 15.45 11.58
CA ASP A 30 -1.11 14.29 11.47
C ASP A 30 -0.75 13.73 12.85
N VAL A 31 -0.42 14.59 13.82
CA VAL A 31 -0.12 14.19 15.20
C VAL A 31 -1.33 13.54 15.86
N GLU A 32 -2.53 14.07 15.66
CA GLU A 32 -3.75 13.46 16.20
C GLU A 32 -4.04 12.13 15.53
N GLN A 33 -3.85 12.00 14.22
CA GLN A 33 -4.04 10.75 13.51
C GLN A 33 -3.08 9.66 14.00
N VAL A 34 -1.81 9.99 14.23
CA VAL A 34 -0.84 9.08 14.85
C VAL A 34 -1.27 8.70 16.26
N ARG A 35 -1.78 9.65 17.06
CA ARG A 35 -2.26 9.39 18.42
C ARG A 35 -3.46 8.45 18.43
N VAL A 36 -4.42 8.64 17.52
CA VAL A 36 -5.58 7.75 17.34
C VAL A 36 -5.11 6.37 16.90
N ALA A 37 -4.27 6.28 15.87
CA ALA A 37 -3.73 5.02 15.36
C ALA A 37 -2.97 4.24 16.45
N CYS A 38 -2.17 4.92 17.27
CA CYS A 38 -1.50 4.30 18.42
C CYS A 38 -2.49 3.76 19.45
N LYS A 39 -3.51 4.52 19.82
CA LYS A 39 -4.55 4.07 20.76
C LYS A 39 -5.30 2.86 20.22
N GLU A 40 -5.68 2.88 18.96
CA GLU A 40 -6.36 1.77 18.29
C GLU A 40 -5.47 0.53 18.23
N SER A 41 -4.19 0.70 17.85
CA SER A 41 -3.23 -0.40 17.79
C SER A 41 -3.01 -1.05 19.15
N ILE A 42 -2.91 -0.26 20.22
CA ILE A 42 -2.77 -0.78 21.59
C ILE A 42 -4.05 -1.51 22.02
N SER A 43 -5.23 -0.91 21.79
CA SER A 43 -6.51 -1.51 22.15
C SER A 43 -6.74 -2.83 21.42
N LEU A 44 -6.47 -2.86 20.11
CA LEU A 44 -6.60 -4.05 19.28
C LEU A 44 -5.57 -5.11 19.66
N GLY A 45 -4.31 -4.71 19.88
CA GLY A 45 -3.24 -5.59 20.32
C GLY A 45 -3.57 -6.28 21.64
N LEU A 46 -3.99 -5.51 22.66
CA LEU A 46 -4.37 -6.04 23.96
C LEU A 46 -5.55 -7.02 23.84
N ARG A 47 -6.60 -6.65 23.10
CA ARG A 47 -7.76 -7.53 22.84
C ARG A 47 -7.34 -8.83 22.17
N ASN A 48 -6.45 -8.77 21.19
CA ASN A 48 -5.97 -9.95 20.48
C ASN A 48 -5.11 -10.85 21.38
N ILE A 49 -4.26 -10.28 22.23
CA ILE A 49 -3.47 -11.05 23.22
C ILE A 49 -4.40 -11.78 24.19
N LEU A 50 -5.38 -11.07 24.76
CA LEU A 50 -6.36 -11.66 25.67
C LEU A 50 -7.16 -12.78 24.99
N ARG A 51 -7.59 -12.59 23.74
CA ARG A 51 -8.27 -13.62 22.95
C ARG A 51 -7.38 -14.82 22.68
N LEU A 52 -6.12 -14.61 22.31
CA LEU A 52 -5.18 -15.68 22.01
C LEU A 52 -4.96 -16.57 23.24
N ILE A 53 -4.77 -15.95 24.41
CA ILE A 53 -4.64 -16.67 25.69
C ILE A 53 -5.94 -17.39 26.04
N GLY A 54 -7.08 -16.68 25.97
CA GLY A 54 -8.40 -17.23 26.32
C GLY A 54 -8.78 -18.42 25.46
N TYR A 55 -8.63 -18.31 24.14
CA TYR A 55 -8.91 -19.43 23.22
C TYR A 55 -7.93 -20.57 23.42
N SER A 56 -6.62 -20.30 23.58
CA SER A 56 -5.65 -21.36 23.83
C SER A 56 -5.98 -22.17 25.09
N TYR A 57 -6.41 -21.49 26.16
CA TYR A 57 -6.83 -22.15 27.40
C TYR A 57 -8.08 -23.02 27.20
N VAL A 58 -9.14 -22.47 26.58
CA VAL A 58 -10.39 -23.20 26.32
C VAL A 58 -10.17 -24.39 25.38
N LEU A 59 -9.33 -24.25 24.36
CA LEU A 59 -8.98 -25.33 23.44
C LEU A 59 -8.20 -26.46 24.13
N TYR A 60 -7.35 -26.13 25.11
CA TYR A 60 -6.62 -27.13 25.88
C TYR A 60 -7.54 -27.90 26.84
N ASP A 61 -8.47 -27.20 27.50
CA ASP A 61 -9.43 -27.77 28.45
C ASP A 61 -10.47 -28.68 27.77
N THR A 62 -10.97 -28.28 26.59
CA THR A 62 -12.06 -29.02 25.91
C THR A 62 -11.60 -30.38 25.36
N SER A 63 -10.54 -30.40 24.55
CA SER A 63 -10.03 -31.63 23.94
C SER A 63 -8.67 -31.42 23.25
N PRO A 64 -7.56 -31.85 23.86
CA PRO A 64 -6.22 -31.62 23.30
C PRO A 64 -5.98 -32.30 21.94
N LYS A 65 -6.67 -33.43 21.64
CA LYS A 65 -6.53 -34.13 20.35
C LYS A 65 -7.12 -33.37 19.16
N LEU A 66 -8.30 -32.77 19.32
CA LEU A 66 -8.94 -31.96 18.27
C LEU A 66 -8.18 -30.64 18.05
N THR A 67 -7.70 -30.03 19.14
CA THR A 67 -6.88 -28.82 19.12
C THR A 67 -5.58 -29.02 18.34
N LEU A 68 -4.86 -30.13 18.56
CA LEU A 68 -3.63 -30.44 17.81
C LEU A 68 -3.91 -30.64 16.32
N ALA A 69 -4.98 -31.34 15.95
CA ALA A 69 -5.35 -31.54 14.55
C ALA A 69 -5.65 -30.21 13.84
N LEU A 70 -6.42 -29.32 14.47
CA LEU A 70 -6.71 -27.99 13.93
C LEU A 70 -5.45 -27.10 13.89
N SER A 71 -4.62 -27.15 14.92
CA SER A 71 -3.39 -26.37 14.99
C SER A 71 -2.38 -26.76 13.92
N CYS A 72 -2.37 -28.01 13.43
CA CYS A 72 -1.57 -28.41 12.28
C CYS A 72 -2.24 -28.07 10.94
N THR A 73 -3.57 -28.10 10.86
CA THR A 73 -4.29 -27.82 9.61
C THR A 73 -4.20 -26.33 9.24
N ILE A 74 -4.32 -25.42 10.22
CA ILE A 74 -4.24 -23.97 9.99
C ILE A 74 -2.95 -23.55 9.26
N PRO A 75 -1.74 -23.87 9.74
CA PRO A 75 -0.52 -23.47 9.06
C PRO A 75 -0.41 -24.07 7.67
N VAL A 76 -0.86 -25.31 7.44
CA VAL A 76 -0.86 -25.92 6.10
C VAL A 76 -1.72 -25.12 5.12
N VAL A 77 -2.94 -24.75 5.52
CA VAL A 77 -3.85 -23.95 4.69
C VAL A 77 -3.29 -22.54 4.46
N VAL A 78 -2.75 -21.89 5.50
CA VAL A 78 -2.14 -20.56 5.38
C VAL A 78 -0.91 -20.59 4.47
N SER A 79 -0.05 -21.60 4.59
CA SER A 79 1.12 -21.76 3.72
C SER A 79 0.73 -21.98 2.26
N ALA A 80 -0.23 -22.87 2.00
CA ALA A 80 -0.74 -23.08 0.63
C ALA A 80 -1.38 -21.80 0.06
N GLY A 81 -2.23 -21.14 0.86
CA GLY A 81 -2.89 -19.89 0.48
C GLY A 81 -1.91 -18.75 0.21
N THR A 82 -0.87 -18.60 1.02
CA THR A 82 0.17 -17.57 0.80
C THR A 82 1.02 -17.86 -0.43
N MET A 83 1.32 -19.12 -0.74
CA MET A 83 2.01 -19.49 -1.97
C MET A 83 1.16 -19.14 -3.20
N TYR A 84 -0.12 -19.50 -3.16
CA TYR A 84 -1.07 -19.16 -4.22
C TYR A 84 -1.25 -17.63 -4.36
N ALA A 85 -1.38 -16.91 -3.25
CA ALA A 85 -1.51 -15.45 -3.26
C ALA A 85 -0.28 -14.76 -3.84
N ARG A 86 0.94 -15.27 -3.58
CA ARG A 86 2.18 -14.76 -4.17
C ARG A 86 2.20 -14.97 -5.69
N LEU A 87 1.82 -16.16 -6.14
CA LEU A 87 1.69 -16.45 -7.57
C LEU A 87 0.69 -15.51 -8.24
N LEU A 88 -0.50 -15.39 -7.65
CA LEU A 88 -1.55 -14.53 -8.19
C LEU A 88 -1.11 -13.07 -8.23
N ARG A 89 -0.43 -12.59 -7.18
CA ARG A 89 0.09 -11.21 -7.13
C ARG A 89 1.13 -10.94 -8.22
N ASN A 90 1.98 -11.92 -8.54
CA ASN A 90 2.94 -11.77 -9.63
C ASN A 90 2.23 -11.71 -10.99
N LEU A 91 1.26 -12.60 -11.22
CA LEU A 91 0.48 -12.61 -12.46
C LEU A 91 -0.34 -11.32 -12.62
N SER A 92 -0.99 -10.86 -11.55
CA SER A 92 -1.70 -9.58 -11.55
C SER A 92 -0.78 -8.40 -11.87
N LYS A 93 0.46 -8.43 -11.38
CA LYS A 93 1.44 -7.39 -11.68
C LYS A 93 1.84 -7.41 -13.15
N GLU A 94 2.09 -8.58 -13.73
CA GLU A 94 2.46 -8.71 -15.15
C GLU A 94 1.35 -8.21 -16.07
N VAL A 95 0.10 -8.56 -15.77
CA VAL A 95 -1.08 -8.02 -16.49
C VAL A 95 -1.16 -6.50 -16.34
N GLN A 96 -0.99 -5.99 -15.12
CA GLN A 96 -1.05 -4.56 -14.86
C GLN A 96 0.09 -3.79 -15.55
N ASP A 97 1.30 -4.35 -15.58
CA ASP A 97 2.47 -3.75 -16.24
C ASP A 97 2.26 -3.71 -17.77
N SER A 98 1.71 -4.76 -18.39
CA SER A 98 1.33 -4.77 -19.81
C SER A 98 0.28 -3.70 -20.13
N THR A 99 -0.81 -3.65 -19.35
CA THR A 99 -1.84 -2.60 -19.52
C THR A 99 -1.28 -1.19 -19.33
N ALA A 100 -0.33 -1.00 -18.42
CA ALA A 100 0.30 0.29 -18.18
C ALA A 100 1.19 0.73 -19.37
N ILE A 101 1.91 -0.21 -20.00
CA ILE A 101 2.74 0.07 -21.19
C ILE A 101 1.85 0.47 -22.37
N GLU A 102 0.77 -0.27 -22.62
CA GLU A 102 -0.20 0.05 -23.68
C GLU A 102 -0.82 1.44 -23.49
N ALA A 103 -1.23 1.75 -22.26
CA ALA A 103 -1.81 3.04 -21.92
C ALA A 103 -0.79 4.18 -22.12
N ALA A 104 0.44 4.00 -21.66
CA ALA A 104 1.50 5.00 -21.79
C ALA A 104 1.83 5.30 -23.26
N MET A 105 1.94 4.26 -24.11
CA MET A 105 2.21 4.48 -25.53
C MET A 105 1.04 5.15 -26.24
N THR A 106 -0.19 4.73 -25.91
CA THR A 106 -1.40 5.37 -26.45
C THR A 106 -1.46 6.85 -26.06
N GLU A 107 -1.14 7.17 -24.81
CA GLU A 107 -1.08 8.55 -24.32
C GLU A 107 -0.02 9.38 -25.06
N GLU A 108 1.15 8.81 -25.35
CA GLU A 108 2.22 9.46 -26.12
C GLU A 108 1.79 9.75 -27.57
N ILE A 109 1.26 8.74 -28.27
CA ILE A 109 0.84 8.87 -29.67
C ILE A 109 -0.32 9.87 -29.79
N LEU A 110 -1.34 9.74 -28.94
CA LEU A 110 -2.51 10.63 -28.98
C LEU A 110 -2.17 12.04 -28.51
N GLY A 111 -1.29 12.19 -27.51
CA GLY A 111 -0.80 13.48 -27.04
C GLY A 111 -0.03 14.24 -28.13
N ASN A 112 0.70 13.52 -28.98
CA ASN A 112 1.49 14.09 -30.08
C ASN A 112 0.88 13.84 -31.48
N ILE A 113 -0.43 13.60 -31.58
CA ILE A 113 -1.07 13.18 -32.84
C ILE A 113 -0.85 14.16 -34.00
N ARG A 114 -0.75 15.47 -33.71
CA ARG A 114 -0.45 16.49 -34.73
C ARG A 114 0.94 16.30 -35.32
N THR A 115 1.92 15.94 -34.48
CA THR A 115 3.30 15.66 -34.90
C THR A 115 3.33 14.38 -35.75
N VAL A 116 2.71 13.29 -35.28
CA VAL A 116 2.63 12.02 -36.02
C VAL A 116 2.03 12.22 -37.42
N ARG A 117 0.91 12.95 -37.52
CA ARG A 117 0.25 13.27 -38.80
C ARG A 117 1.08 14.20 -39.69
N SER A 118 1.86 15.11 -39.11
CA SER A 118 2.70 16.02 -39.89
C SER A 118 3.90 15.33 -40.55
N PHE A 119 4.40 14.26 -39.95
CA PHE A 119 5.48 13.43 -40.49
C PHE A 119 4.99 12.19 -41.26
N GLY A 120 3.69 11.88 -41.21
CA GLY A 120 3.11 10.70 -41.85
C GLY A 120 3.60 9.38 -41.22
N SER A 121 3.91 9.39 -39.92
CA SER A 121 4.55 8.27 -39.21
C SER A 121 3.56 7.24 -38.65
N GLU A 122 2.32 7.21 -39.14
CA GLU A 122 1.22 6.44 -38.52
C GLU A 122 1.47 4.94 -38.55
N ASP A 123 1.93 4.42 -39.69
CA ASP A 123 2.26 3.00 -39.84
C ASP A 123 3.44 2.60 -38.95
N LYS A 124 4.36 3.54 -38.68
CA LYS A 124 5.53 3.31 -37.81
C LYS A 124 5.10 3.20 -36.35
N GLU A 125 4.29 4.13 -35.87
CA GLU A 125 3.78 4.10 -34.48
C GLU A 125 2.85 2.89 -34.27
N SER A 126 2.07 2.50 -35.28
CA SER A 126 1.25 1.28 -35.21
C SER A 126 2.09 0.01 -35.14
N ALA A 127 3.19 -0.06 -35.90
CA ALA A 127 4.12 -1.20 -35.83
C ALA A 127 4.85 -1.27 -34.48
N GLU A 128 5.25 -0.13 -33.92
CA GLU A 128 5.90 -0.06 -32.60
C GLU A 128 4.94 -0.45 -31.45
N PHE A 129 3.65 -0.13 -31.59
CA PHE A 129 2.61 -0.58 -30.67
C PHE A 129 2.43 -2.10 -30.71
N GLU A 130 2.45 -2.70 -31.90
CA GLU A 130 2.34 -4.15 -32.08
C GLU A 130 3.60 -4.90 -31.62
N GLU A 131 4.79 -4.29 -31.70
CA GLU A 131 6.06 -4.89 -31.24
C GLU A 131 6.18 -4.91 -29.70
N ARG A 132 5.54 -3.98 -28.99
CA ARG A 132 5.64 -3.83 -27.53
C ARG A 132 4.52 -4.50 -26.74
N MET A 133 3.52 -5.06 -27.43
CA MET A 133 2.48 -5.95 -26.87
C MET A 133 2.89 -7.43 -27.00
#